data_AF-A0AA38MSZ6-F1
#
_entry.id   AF-A0AA38MSZ6-F1
#
_cell.length_a   1.000
_cell.length_b   1.000
_cell.length_c   1.000
_cell.angle_alpha   90.00
_cell.angle_beta   90.00
_cell.angle_gamma   90.00
#
_symmetry.space_group_name_H-M   'P 1'
#
loop_
_entity.id
_entity.type
_entity.pdbx_description
1 polymer ?
#
loop_
_entity_poly.entity_id
_entity_poly.type
_entity_poly.pdbx_seq_one_letter_code
_entity_poly.pdbx_strand_id
1 'polypeptide(L)'
;MQTSAPLSTLLLIFVWILSILASPLPPIDDSTQVSRSYRRADSQAHRRIETDDAHAKPKYQIKLEIAISLKGTIKEHSFLVIGNTILHAEWPDDYLDDPELPTPVALVPKVYKLTAEKARVKKKKWDWISIGEASLDNENDEEIIIKSALAIKMPARKSNGGCRDFIKMVLGMLHERGYVDESVVKGYGEIYEERARALQEIMSESD
;
A
#
# COMPACT_ATOMS: atom_id res chain seq x y z
N MET A 1 -42.25 20.84 -56.01
CA MET A 1 -41.32 19.86 -55.41
C MET A 1 -40.31 20.61 -54.57
N GLN A 2 -40.38 20.44 -53.25
CA GLN A 2 -39.31 20.54 -52.25
C GLN A 2 -40.00 20.64 -50.88
N THR A 3 -40.09 19.50 -50.19
CA THR A 3 -40.54 19.40 -48.80
C THR A 3 -39.30 19.39 -47.91
N SER A 4 -39.14 20.46 -47.13
CA SER A 4 -38.07 20.65 -46.16
C SER A 4 -38.35 19.86 -44.87
N ALA A 5 -37.45 18.91 -44.58
CA ALA A 5 -36.94 18.46 -43.29
C ALA A 5 -37.88 18.31 -42.06
N PRO A 6 -38.03 17.08 -41.51
CA PRO A 6 -38.44 16.87 -40.13
C PRO A 6 -37.19 16.84 -39.22
N LEU A 7 -36.60 18.01 -38.95
CA LEU A 7 -35.42 18.14 -38.06
C LEU A 7 -35.82 18.47 -36.61
N SER A 8 -37.12 18.64 -36.33
CA SER A 8 -37.62 19.13 -35.05
C SER A 8 -37.98 18.03 -34.05
N THR A 9 -38.08 16.77 -34.47
CA THR A 9 -38.60 15.68 -33.63
C THR A 9 -37.51 14.92 -32.85
N LEU A 10 -36.23 15.12 -33.16
CA LEU A 10 -35.10 14.41 -32.54
C LEU A 10 -34.54 15.12 -31.29
N LEU A 11 -35.00 16.33 -30.96
CA LEU A 11 -34.45 17.16 -29.89
C LEU A 11 -35.21 17.07 -28.55
N LEU A 12 -36.34 16.35 -28.50
CA LEU A 12 -37.19 16.25 -27.30
C LEU A 12 -36.94 15.03 -26.40
N ILE A 13 -36.08 14.08 -26.81
CA ILE A 13 -35.76 12.88 -26.01
C ILE A 13 -34.55 13.13 -25.08
N PHE A 14 -33.82 14.24 -25.24
CA PHE A 14 -32.61 14.52 -24.46
C PHE A 14 -32.84 15.17 -23.08
N VAL A 15 -34.05 15.65 -22.78
CA VAL A 15 -34.29 16.44 -21.54
C VAL A 15 -34.67 15.56 -20.33
N TRP A 16 -35.05 14.30 -20.52
CA TRP A 16 -35.47 13.42 -19.42
C TRP A 16 -34.33 12.65 -18.71
N ILE A 17 -33.10 12.67 -19.23
CA ILE A 17 -31.96 11.97 -18.60
C ILE A 17 -31.18 12.88 -17.64
N LEU A 18 -31.35 14.22 -17.70
CA LEU A 18 -30.58 15.18 -16.90
C LEU A 18 -31.19 15.51 -15.52
N SER A 19 -32.34 14.93 -15.15
CA SER A 19 -33.00 15.24 -13.85
C SER A 19 -32.63 14.30 -12.69
N ILE A 20 -31.62 13.43 -12.84
CA ILE A 20 -31.18 12.52 -11.76
C ILE A 20 -29.97 13.06 -10.97
N LEU A 21 -29.38 14.21 -11.33
CA LEU A 21 -28.31 14.84 -10.53
C LEU A 21 -28.71 16.21 -9.98
N ALA A 22 -29.63 16.21 -9.03
CA ALA A 22 -29.78 17.32 -8.09
C ALA A 22 -29.97 16.77 -6.67
N SER A 23 -28.89 16.23 -6.09
CA SER A 23 -28.81 16.03 -4.64
C SER A 23 -28.09 17.25 -4.04
N PRO A 24 -28.67 17.91 -3.03
CA PRO A 24 -28.06 19.09 -2.43
C PRO A 24 -26.79 18.71 -1.66
N LEU A 25 -25.73 19.49 -1.88
CA LEU A 25 -24.48 19.45 -1.11
C LEU A 25 -24.79 19.70 0.38
N PRO A 26 -24.32 18.85 1.32
CA PRO A 26 -24.24 19.26 2.71
C PRO A 26 -23.16 20.35 2.87
N PRO A 27 -23.30 21.28 3.83
CA PRO A 27 -22.34 22.36 4.03
C PRO A 27 -20.97 21.80 4.39
N ILE A 28 -19.93 22.42 3.84
CA ILE A 28 -18.53 22.13 4.13
C ILE A 28 -18.19 22.87 5.42
N ASP A 29 -18.01 22.13 6.51
CA ASP A 29 -17.25 22.61 7.67
C ASP A 29 -15.75 22.49 7.33
N ASP A 30 -15.10 23.64 7.21
CA ASP A 30 -13.68 23.81 6.98
C ASP A 30 -12.88 23.48 8.26
N SER A 31 -12.65 22.19 8.52
CA SER A 31 -11.54 21.73 9.36
C SER A 31 -11.32 20.22 9.23
N THR A 32 -10.70 19.75 8.13
CA THR A 32 -9.87 18.51 8.05
C THR A 32 -9.59 18.15 6.58
N GLN A 33 -8.65 18.86 5.95
CA GLN A 33 -8.06 18.43 4.67
C GLN A 33 -6.63 17.89 4.88
N VAL A 34 -6.53 16.66 5.40
CA VAL A 34 -5.49 15.70 4.99
C VAL A 34 -6.09 14.30 5.18
N SER A 35 -5.97 13.42 4.18
CA SER A 35 -6.31 11.97 4.21
C SER A 35 -7.74 11.52 3.87
N ARG A 36 -8.30 11.95 2.73
CA ARG A 36 -9.56 11.38 2.16
C ARG A 36 -9.45 10.77 0.75
N SER A 37 -8.25 10.48 0.23
CA SER A 37 -8.07 10.00 -1.15
C SER A 37 -8.05 8.48 -1.37
N TYR A 38 -8.39 7.64 -0.39
CA TYR A 38 -8.43 6.17 -0.56
C TYR A 38 -9.83 5.57 -0.36
N ARG A 39 -10.88 6.21 -0.89
CA ARG A 39 -12.25 5.68 -0.79
C ARG A 39 -12.96 5.67 -2.14
N ARG A 40 -12.64 4.68 -2.99
CA ARG A 40 -13.57 3.96 -3.90
C ARG A 40 -12.84 3.13 -4.97
N ALA A 41 -12.71 1.83 -4.70
CA ALA A 41 -13.08 0.70 -5.55
C ALA A 41 -13.01 -0.53 -4.62
N ASP A 42 -13.98 -1.45 -4.67
CA ASP A 42 -14.09 -2.68 -3.87
C ASP A 42 -14.77 -2.62 -2.49
N SER A 43 -15.69 -1.66 -2.27
CA SER A 43 -16.69 -1.78 -1.18
C SER A 43 -17.91 -2.58 -1.64
N GLN A 44 -17.77 -3.90 -1.82
CA GLN A 44 -18.90 -4.86 -1.78
C GLN A 44 -18.45 -6.34 -1.76
N ALA A 45 -17.51 -6.70 -0.89
CA ALA A 45 -17.33 -8.08 -0.43
C ALA A 45 -16.76 -8.03 0.99
N HIS A 46 -17.20 -8.94 1.87
CA HIS A 46 -16.80 -9.05 3.29
C HIS A 46 -17.52 -8.16 4.32
N ARG A 47 -18.86 -8.09 4.25
CA ARG A 47 -19.67 -7.86 5.46
C ARG A 47 -20.56 -9.07 5.74
N ARG A 48 -20.00 -10.06 6.44
CA ARG A 48 -20.65 -11.23 7.07
C ARG A 48 -19.63 -11.76 8.09
N ILE A 49 -19.90 -12.07 9.35
CA ILE A 49 -21.11 -12.24 10.17
C ILE A 49 -20.61 -12.10 11.62
N GLU A 50 -21.34 -11.36 12.46
CA GLU A 50 -21.29 -11.53 13.91
C GLU A 50 -21.82 -12.92 14.23
N THR A 51 -20.96 -13.82 14.71
CA THR A 51 -21.37 -15.00 15.48
C THR A 51 -20.44 -15.13 16.67
N ASP A 52 -21.05 -15.20 17.85
CA ASP A 52 -20.50 -15.51 19.16
C ASP A 52 -19.65 -16.80 19.16
N ASP A 53 -18.41 -16.73 18.69
CA ASP A 53 -17.40 -17.74 18.98
C ASP A 53 -16.36 -17.13 19.91
N ALA A 54 -16.64 -17.17 21.21
CA ALA A 54 -15.74 -16.72 22.26
C ALA A 54 -14.37 -17.45 22.28
N HIS A 55 -14.13 -18.43 21.40
CA HIS A 55 -12.89 -19.20 21.28
C HIS A 55 -12.41 -19.48 19.83
N ALA A 56 -12.83 -18.71 18.81
CA ALA A 56 -12.22 -18.85 17.50
C ALA A 56 -10.79 -18.29 17.49
N LYS A 57 -9.81 -19.13 17.85
CA LYS A 57 -8.39 -18.84 17.61
C LYS A 57 -8.17 -18.53 16.12
N PRO A 58 -7.26 -17.60 15.78
CA PRO A 58 -6.87 -17.41 14.38
C PRO A 58 -6.36 -18.74 13.83
N LYS A 59 -6.96 -19.19 12.71
CA LYS A 59 -6.68 -20.52 12.15
C LYS A 59 -5.29 -20.59 11.52
N TYR A 60 -4.71 -19.45 11.14
CA TYR A 60 -3.36 -19.35 10.62
C TYR A 60 -2.73 -18.02 11.01
N GLN A 61 -1.52 -18.04 11.57
CA GLN A 61 -0.75 -16.85 11.94
C GLN A 61 0.55 -16.82 11.14
N ILE A 62 0.82 -15.71 10.47
CA ILE A 62 2.08 -15.47 9.78
C ILE A 62 2.88 -14.41 10.52
N LYS A 63 4.14 -14.72 10.83
CA LYS A 63 5.07 -13.75 11.39
C LYS A 63 5.38 -12.64 10.39
N LEU A 64 5.29 -11.40 10.85
CA LEU A 64 5.70 -10.21 10.14
C LEU A 64 7.04 -9.70 10.68
N GLU A 65 8.02 -9.56 9.80
CA GLU A 65 9.35 -9.08 10.14
C GLU A 65 9.74 -7.94 9.19
N ILE A 66 10.49 -6.96 9.69
CA ILE A 66 11.17 -5.95 8.87
C ILE A 66 12.62 -6.39 8.72
N ALA A 67 13.06 -6.58 7.49
CA ALA A 67 14.47 -6.81 7.20
C ALA A 67 15.13 -5.51 6.74
N ILE A 68 16.30 -5.19 7.26
CA ILE A 68 17.06 -3.98 6.94
C ILE A 68 18.45 -4.41 6.44
N SER A 69 18.73 -4.14 5.17
CA SER A 69 20.06 -4.37 4.60
C SER A 69 20.93 -3.12 4.74
N LEU A 70 22.23 -3.30 4.96
CA LEU A 70 23.19 -2.20 5.09
C LEU A 70 22.76 -1.17 6.16
N LYS A 71 22.25 -1.67 7.28
CA LYS A 71 21.78 -0.85 8.42
C LYS A 71 22.86 0.14 8.85
N GLY A 72 22.48 1.39 9.05
CA GLY A 72 23.39 2.46 9.48
C GLY A 72 24.29 2.99 8.37
N THR A 73 23.88 2.85 7.11
CA THR A 73 24.59 3.43 5.96
C THR A 73 23.64 4.24 5.10
N ILE A 74 24.16 5.14 4.27
CA ILE A 74 23.37 5.89 3.28
C ILE A 74 22.65 5.00 2.25
N LYS A 75 23.07 3.72 2.13
CA LYS A 75 22.47 2.71 1.24
C LYS A 75 21.52 1.77 1.98
N GLU A 76 21.10 2.13 3.19
CA GLU A 76 20.15 1.34 3.96
C GLU A 76 18.86 1.11 3.16
N HIS A 77 18.41 -0.14 3.11
CA HIS A 77 17.19 -0.52 2.40
C HIS A 77 16.32 -1.43 3.29
N SER A 78 15.03 -1.09 3.38
CA SER A 78 14.06 -1.79 4.22
C SER A 78 13.16 -2.69 3.38
N PHE A 79 12.85 -3.86 3.91
CA PHE A 79 11.97 -4.85 3.30
C PHE A 79 10.92 -5.30 4.32
N LEU A 80 9.71 -5.58 3.87
CA LEU A 80 8.70 -6.28 4.66
C LEU A 80 8.79 -7.78 4.37
N VAL A 81 8.82 -8.59 5.41
CA VAL A 81 8.80 -10.04 5.31
C VAL A 81 7.50 -10.57 5.86
N ILE A 82 6.79 -11.32 5.02
CA ILE A 82 5.54 -12.02 5.33
C ILE A 82 5.82 -13.51 5.14
N GLY A 83 6.03 -14.25 6.24
CA GLY A 83 6.39 -15.65 6.17
C GLY A 83 7.71 -15.88 5.43
N ASN A 84 7.64 -16.53 4.26
CA ASN A 84 8.81 -16.77 3.39
C ASN A 84 8.91 -15.79 2.21
N THR A 85 8.07 -14.76 2.19
CA THR A 85 7.99 -13.78 1.11
C THR A 85 8.57 -12.44 1.55
N ILE A 86 9.47 -11.88 0.74
CA ILE A 86 9.97 -10.52 0.91
C ILE A 86 9.25 -9.60 -0.06
N LEU A 87 8.74 -8.49 0.45
CA LEU A 87 8.17 -7.37 -0.30
C LEU A 87 9.06 -6.14 -0.13
N HIS A 88 9.27 -5.40 -1.22
CA HIS A 88 9.90 -4.08 -1.22
C HIS A 88 9.48 -3.30 -2.46
N ALA A 89 9.98 -2.07 -2.59
CA ALA A 89 9.90 -1.32 -3.83
C ALA A 89 11.32 -1.08 -4.37
N GLU A 90 11.46 -0.96 -5.68
CA GLU A 90 12.72 -0.64 -6.37
C GLU A 90 12.49 0.34 -7.52
N TRP A 91 13.57 0.89 -8.07
CA TRP A 91 13.47 1.72 -9.27
C TRP A 91 12.94 0.87 -10.44
N PRO A 92 12.07 1.43 -11.30
CA PRO A 92 11.72 0.79 -12.55
C PRO A 92 12.99 0.42 -13.34
N ASP A 93 12.99 -0.74 -13.99
CA ASP A 93 14.17 -1.23 -14.71
C ASP A 93 14.60 -0.25 -15.82
N ASP A 94 13.62 0.40 -16.47
CA ASP A 94 13.81 1.45 -17.48
C ASP A 94 14.44 2.75 -16.93
N TYR A 95 14.30 3.04 -15.63
CA TYR A 95 14.98 4.17 -15.00
C TYR A 95 16.49 4.01 -14.90
N LEU A 96 16.97 2.76 -14.85
CA LEU A 96 18.41 2.48 -14.80
C LEU A 96 19.07 2.64 -16.17
N ASP A 97 18.30 2.46 -17.25
CA ASP A 97 18.78 2.49 -18.62
C ASP A 97 18.65 3.88 -19.28
N ASP A 98 17.74 4.73 -18.80
CA ASP A 98 17.56 6.10 -19.32
C ASP A 98 17.35 7.15 -18.20
N PRO A 99 18.41 7.90 -17.82
CA PRO A 99 18.32 8.94 -16.79
C PRO A 99 17.54 10.19 -17.24
N GLU A 100 17.17 10.31 -18.52
CA GLU A 100 16.35 11.43 -19.04
C GLU A 100 14.84 11.21 -18.90
N LEU A 101 14.41 10.07 -18.34
CA LEU A 101 12.99 9.76 -18.12
C LEU A 101 12.29 10.88 -17.32
N PRO A 102 11.09 11.31 -17.77
CA PRO A 102 10.42 12.47 -17.20
C PRO A 102 10.02 12.20 -15.74
N THR A 103 10.50 13.06 -14.85
CA THR A 103 10.04 13.06 -13.45
C THR A 103 8.56 13.42 -13.37
N PRO A 104 7.76 12.75 -12.51
CA PRO A 104 8.25 11.95 -11.39
C PRO A 104 8.16 10.43 -11.57
N VAL A 105 9.30 9.76 -11.48
CA VAL A 105 9.38 8.30 -11.42
C VAL A 105 9.04 7.82 -10.01
N ALA A 106 8.11 6.86 -9.92
CA ALA A 106 7.72 6.19 -8.69
C ALA A 106 8.41 4.83 -8.59
N LEU A 107 8.68 4.37 -7.38
CA LEU A 107 9.20 3.02 -7.16
C LEU A 107 8.13 1.98 -7.53
N VAL A 108 8.55 0.81 -7.99
CA VAL A 108 7.66 -0.30 -8.33
C VAL A 108 7.74 -1.35 -7.24
N PRO A 109 6.61 -1.75 -6.64
CA PRO A 109 6.56 -2.89 -5.73
C PRO A 109 7.04 -4.18 -6.39
N LYS A 110 7.85 -4.95 -5.67
CA LYS A 110 8.44 -6.22 -6.12
C LYS A 110 8.38 -7.25 -5.00
N VAL A 111 8.39 -8.51 -5.42
CA VAL A 111 8.30 -9.67 -4.55
C VAL A 111 9.47 -10.62 -4.78
N TYR A 112 10.04 -11.12 -3.69
CA TYR A 112 11.02 -12.21 -3.72
C TYR A 112 10.59 -13.33 -2.78
N LYS A 113 10.37 -14.52 -3.34
CA LYS A 113 10.15 -15.73 -2.54
C LYS A 113 11.49 -16.27 -2.05
N LEU A 114 11.60 -16.51 -0.75
CA LEU A 114 12.78 -17.12 -0.14
C LEU A 114 12.61 -18.62 -0.05
N THR A 115 13.64 -19.34 -0.47
CA THR A 115 13.84 -20.72 0.02
C THR A 115 14.33 -20.66 1.47
N ALA A 116 14.15 -21.74 2.23
CA ALA A 116 14.62 -21.83 3.61
C ALA A 116 16.13 -21.53 3.73
N GLU A 117 16.92 -21.99 2.77
CA GLU A 117 18.36 -21.70 2.70
C GLU A 117 18.64 -20.21 2.48
N LYS A 118 17.98 -19.58 1.50
CA LYS A 118 18.14 -18.14 1.22
C LYS A 118 17.69 -17.29 2.40
N ALA A 119 16.60 -17.66 3.07
CA ALA A 119 16.14 -17.00 4.29
C ALA A 119 17.20 -17.06 5.40
N ARG A 120 17.79 -18.23 5.64
CA ARG A 120 18.87 -18.40 6.62
C ARG A 120 20.09 -17.54 6.30
N VAL A 121 20.50 -17.47 5.04
CA VAL A 121 21.63 -16.63 4.62
C VAL A 121 21.32 -15.15 4.81
N LYS A 122 20.13 -14.70 4.42
CA LYS A 122 19.71 -13.30 4.57
C LYS A 122 19.55 -12.90 6.04
N LYS A 123 19.00 -13.76 6.90
CA LYS A 123 18.89 -13.53 8.35
C LYS A 123 20.24 -13.31 9.04
N LYS A 124 21.33 -13.88 8.51
CA LYS A 124 22.69 -13.63 9.02
C LYS A 124 23.29 -12.31 8.53
N LYS A 125 22.84 -11.80 7.38
CA LYS A 125 23.43 -10.62 6.72
C LYS A 125 22.67 -9.33 7.00
N TRP A 126 21.38 -9.44 7.23
CA TRP A 126 20.48 -8.30 7.40
C TRP A 126 19.99 -8.26 8.84
N ASP A 127 19.59 -7.08 9.29
CA ASP A 127 18.94 -6.92 10.58
C ASP A 127 17.46 -7.26 10.43
N TRP A 128 16.93 -8.18 11.24
CA TRP A 128 15.55 -8.64 11.17
C TRP A 128 14.83 -8.31 12.47
N ILE A 129 13.81 -7.47 12.37
CA ILE A 129 13.04 -6.98 13.51
C ILE A 129 11.63 -7.54 13.39
N SER A 130 11.19 -8.31 14.38
CA SER A 130 9.81 -8.79 14.44
C SER A 130 8.89 -7.62 14.78
N ILE A 131 7.84 -7.41 13.98
CA ILE A 131 6.85 -6.35 14.22
C ILE A 131 5.47 -6.89 14.63
N GLY A 132 5.29 -8.21 14.57
CA GLY A 132 4.09 -8.90 15.06
C GLY A 132 3.67 -10.01 14.11
N GLU A 133 2.37 -10.27 14.05
CA GLU A 133 1.79 -11.36 13.26
C GLU A 133 0.56 -10.89 12.50
N ALA A 134 0.34 -11.46 11.32
CA ALA A 134 -0.91 -11.37 10.58
C ALA A 134 -1.77 -12.59 10.87
N SER A 135 -3.04 -12.38 11.19
CA SER A 135 -4.04 -13.43 11.34
C SER A 135 -4.77 -13.63 10.02
N LEU A 136 -4.71 -14.85 9.47
CA LEU A 136 -5.35 -15.22 8.22
C LEU A 136 -6.43 -16.28 8.45
N ASP A 137 -7.44 -16.27 7.59
CA ASP A 137 -8.49 -17.29 7.62
C ASP A 137 -8.01 -18.57 6.92
N ASN A 138 -7.17 -18.42 5.88
CA ASN A 138 -6.64 -19.53 5.09
C ASN A 138 -5.37 -19.15 4.30
N GLU A 139 -4.70 -20.14 3.70
CA GLU A 139 -3.45 -19.94 2.94
C GLU A 139 -3.62 -19.06 1.68
N ASN A 140 -4.81 -18.98 1.07
CA ASN A 140 -5.03 -18.10 -0.09
C ASN A 140 -4.98 -16.62 0.30
N ASP A 141 -5.22 -16.28 1.56
CA ASP A 141 -5.18 -14.90 2.03
C ASP A 141 -3.75 -14.33 1.93
N GLU A 142 -2.72 -15.17 2.12
CA GLU A 142 -1.32 -14.74 1.92
C GLU A 142 -1.09 -14.31 0.46
N GLU A 143 -1.60 -15.09 -0.50
CA GLU A 143 -1.48 -14.75 -1.92
C GLU A 143 -2.25 -13.47 -2.27
N ILE A 144 -3.44 -13.29 -1.70
CA ILE A 144 -4.26 -12.08 -1.87
C ILE A 144 -3.54 -10.86 -1.30
N ILE A 145 -2.93 -10.99 -0.12
CA ILE A 145 -2.13 -9.93 0.51
C ILE A 145 -0.96 -9.55 -0.39
N ILE A 146 -0.20 -10.53 -0.88
CA ILE A 146 0.97 -10.29 -1.75
C ILE A 146 0.52 -9.59 -3.04
N LYS A 147 -0.52 -10.09 -3.71
CA LYS A 147 -1.07 -9.48 -4.92
C LYS A 147 -1.54 -8.05 -4.68
N SER A 148 -2.22 -7.81 -3.56
CA SER A 148 -2.72 -6.48 -3.20
C SER A 148 -1.57 -5.51 -2.92
N ALA A 149 -0.53 -5.96 -2.22
CA ALA A 149 0.67 -5.17 -1.97
C ALA A 149 1.40 -4.80 -3.28
N LEU A 150 1.48 -5.71 -4.24
CA LEU A 150 2.10 -5.46 -5.55
C LEU A 150 1.29 -4.48 -6.42
N ALA A 151 -0.01 -4.34 -6.17
CA ALA A 151 -0.88 -3.41 -6.88
C ALA A 151 -0.86 -1.98 -6.31
N ILE A 152 -0.14 -1.73 -5.21
CA ILE A 152 -0.05 -0.41 -4.58
C ILE A 152 0.63 0.57 -5.55
N LYS A 153 -0.05 1.67 -5.84
CA LYS A 153 0.51 2.79 -6.60
C LYS A 153 1.38 3.64 -5.66
N MET A 154 2.69 3.55 -5.84
CA MET A 154 3.65 4.30 -5.05
C MET A 154 3.61 5.80 -5.37
N PRO A 155 3.75 6.67 -4.36
CA PRO A 155 3.97 8.09 -4.62
C PRO A 155 5.31 8.30 -5.34
N ALA A 156 5.38 9.42 -6.06
CA ALA A 156 6.58 9.90 -6.70
C ALA A 156 7.75 10.09 -5.70
N ARG A 157 9.00 9.94 -6.17
CA ARG A 157 10.18 10.26 -5.33
C ARG A 157 10.17 11.68 -4.80
N LYS A 158 9.82 12.66 -5.64
CA LYS A 158 9.74 14.09 -5.28
C LYS A 158 8.73 14.36 -4.15
N SER A 159 7.82 13.44 -3.89
CA SER A 159 6.86 13.45 -2.78
C SER A 159 7.21 12.42 -1.69
N ASN A 160 8.50 12.14 -1.49
CA ASN A 160 9.02 11.18 -0.50
C ASN A 160 8.51 9.74 -0.69
N GLY A 161 8.34 9.27 -1.92
CA GLY A 161 8.07 7.85 -2.16
C GLY A 161 9.32 6.98 -2.02
N GLY A 162 9.50 6.37 -0.84
CA GLY A 162 10.58 5.43 -0.55
C GLY A 162 10.10 4.02 -0.18
N CYS A 163 11.05 3.11 0.01
CA CYS A 163 10.76 1.72 0.40
C CYS A 163 10.13 1.63 1.79
N ARG A 164 10.44 2.58 2.69
CA ARG A 164 9.83 2.66 4.01
C ARG A 164 8.36 3.09 3.92
N ASP A 165 8.04 4.01 3.02
CA ASP A 165 6.66 4.43 2.74
C ASP A 165 5.85 3.29 2.15
N PHE A 166 6.45 2.51 1.23
CA PHE A 166 5.81 1.29 0.71
C PHE A 166 5.39 0.34 1.83
N ILE A 167 6.29 0.05 2.78
CA ILE A 167 5.99 -0.82 3.92
C ILE A 167 4.85 -0.23 4.76
N LYS A 168 4.87 1.08 5.03
CA LYS A 168 3.80 1.76 5.75
C LYS A 168 2.45 1.63 5.05
N MET A 169 2.42 1.76 3.72
CA MET A 169 1.22 1.59 2.91
C MET A 169 0.70 0.14 2.94
N VAL A 170 1.59 -0.86 2.85
CA VAL A 170 1.22 -2.28 2.95
C VAL A 170 0.64 -2.58 4.33
N LEU A 171 1.29 -2.15 5.41
CA LEU A 171 0.80 -2.39 6.77
C LEU A 171 -0.54 -1.67 7.05
N GLY A 172 -0.72 -0.45 6.52
CA GLY A 172 -2.00 0.26 6.56
C GLY A 172 -3.11 -0.53 5.87
N MET A 173 -2.85 -1.05 4.66
CA MET A 173 -3.79 -1.93 3.95
C MET A 173 -4.12 -3.20 4.75
N LEU A 174 -3.13 -3.84 5.37
CA LEU A 174 -3.36 -5.04 6.19
C LEU A 174 -4.24 -4.74 7.39
N HIS A 175 -4.03 -3.60 8.06
CA HIS A 175 -4.82 -3.16 9.20
C HIS A 175 -6.27 -2.83 8.79
N GLU A 176 -6.46 -2.08 7.70
CA GLU A 176 -7.79 -1.76 7.17
C GLU A 176 -8.61 -3.00 6.81
N ARG A 177 -7.94 -4.09 6.42
CA ARG A 177 -8.56 -5.38 6.10
C ARG A 177 -8.69 -6.31 7.30
N GLY A 178 -8.22 -5.90 8.48
CA GLY A 178 -8.31 -6.70 9.72
C GLY A 178 -7.32 -7.85 9.82
N TYR A 179 -6.30 -7.90 8.95
CA TYR A 179 -5.27 -8.95 9.02
C TYR A 179 -4.26 -8.72 10.15
N VAL A 180 -4.05 -7.47 10.55
CA VAL A 180 -3.14 -7.09 11.65
C VAL A 180 -3.83 -6.12 12.57
N ASP A 181 -3.40 -6.11 13.84
CA ASP A 181 -3.83 -5.12 14.80
C ASP A 181 -3.08 -3.78 14.63
N GLU A 182 -3.55 -2.76 15.36
CA GLU A 182 -2.92 -1.43 15.36
C GLU A 182 -1.49 -1.47 15.94
N SER A 183 -1.17 -2.47 16.78
CA SER A 183 0.15 -2.60 17.41
C SER A 183 1.24 -2.91 16.39
N VAL A 184 0.94 -3.70 15.35
CA VAL A 184 1.87 -3.95 14.24
C VAL A 184 2.18 -2.66 13.48
N VAL A 185 1.15 -1.85 13.21
CA VAL A 185 1.31 -0.58 12.49
C VAL A 185 2.13 0.41 13.33
N LYS A 186 1.85 0.51 14.63
CA LYS A 186 2.60 1.35 15.58
C LYS A 186 4.05 0.89 15.72
N GLY A 187 4.28 -0.43 15.87
CA GLY A 187 5.61 -1.01 15.97
C GLY A 187 6.47 -0.71 14.74
N TYR A 188 5.87 -0.70 13.54
CA TYR A 188 6.59 -0.23 12.35
C TYR A 188 6.81 1.29 12.35
N GLY A 189 5.85 2.08 12.84
CA GLY A 189 6.00 3.53 12.98
C GLY A 189 7.23 3.92 13.81
N GLU A 190 7.46 3.21 14.92
CA GLU A 190 8.64 3.43 15.77
C GLU A 190 9.96 3.13 15.03
N ILE A 191 10.03 2.00 14.32
CA ILE A 191 11.17 1.64 13.48
C ILE A 191 11.38 2.70 12.40
N TYR A 192 10.31 3.12 11.72
CA TYR A 192 10.36 4.13 10.66
C TYR A 192 11.02 5.43 11.17
N GLU A 193 10.58 5.93 12.31
CA GLU A 193 11.08 7.17 12.90
C GLU A 193 12.51 7.04 13.45
N GLU A 194 12.85 5.92 14.10
CA GLU A 194 14.20 5.63 14.55
C GLU A 194 15.17 5.62 13.36
N ARG A 195 14.83 4.89 12.30
CA ARG A 195 15.68 4.77 11.12
C ARG A 195 15.74 6.05 10.30
N ALA A 196 14.72 6.89 10.35
CA ALA A 196 14.73 8.21 9.70
C ALA A 196 15.73 9.15 10.39
N ARG A 197 15.72 9.20 11.73
CA ARG A 197 16.67 9.98 12.53
C ARG A 197 18.11 9.53 12.33
N ALA A 198 18.36 8.21 12.41
CA ALA A 198 19.70 7.67 12.21
C ALA A 198 20.28 7.99 10.82
N LEU A 199 19.47 7.99 9.77
CA LEU A 199 19.93 8.38 8.44
C LEU A 199 20.24 9.88 8.33
N GLN A 200 19.44 10.74 8.98
CA GLN A 200 19.70 12.18 8.99
C GLN A 200 21.04 12.49 9.67
N GLU A 201 21.34 11.83 10.78
CA GLU A 201 22.62 11.96 11.48
C GLU A 201 23.80 11.58 10.56
N ILE A 202 23.73 10.40 9.93
CA ILE A 202 24.77 9.93 8.99
C ILE A 202 24.98 10.91 7.84
N MET A 203 23.90 11.45 7.27
CA MET A 203 23.98 12.41 6.18
C MET A 203 24.62 13.72 6.63
N SER A 204 24.30 14.20 7.84
CA SER A 204 24.87 15.43 8.40
C SER A 204 26.36 15.32 8.78
N GLU A 205 26.84 14.11 9.09
CA GLU A 205 28.26 13.85 9.39
C GLU A 205 29.12 13.67 8.13
N SER A 206 28.48 13.53 6.96
CA SER A 206 29.16 13.30 5.69
C SER A 206 29.41 14.59 4.88
N ASP A 207 28.89 15.73 5.34
CA ASP A 207 29.03 17.08 4.75
C ASP A 207 30.18 17.87 5.41
#